data_AF-A0A962L7F2-F1
#
_entry.id   AF-A0A962L7F2-F1
#
_cell.length_a   1.000
_cell.length_b   1.000
_cell.length_c   1.000
_cell.angle_alpha   90.00
_cell.angle_beta   90.00
_cell.angle_gamma   90.00
#
_symmetry.space_group_name_H-M   'P 1'
#
loop_
_entity.id
_entity.type
_entity.pdbx_description
1 polymer ?
#
loop_
_entity_poly.entity_id
_entity_poly.type
_entity_poly.pdbx_seq_one_letter_code
_entity_poly.pdbx_strand_id
1 'polypeptide(L)'
;MSIREVLRLVMIGLAMGAAEVVPGVSGGTIAFISGIYERLVNALRSCTPYLFVVWRHHGFGAVWRRIDGYFLFTLFPAMGIAIVLLAGGVGYLLRNEPVLIWSFFFGLVLASVWIVYRQISRITT
;
A
#
# COMPACT_ATOMS: atom_id res chain seq x y z
N MET A 1 -19.03 -3.70 6.95
CA MET A 1 -18.01 -2.63 7.07
C MET A 1 -18.74 -1.32 7.29
N SER A 2 -18.35 -0.54 8.30
CA SER A 2 -18.94 0.77 8.57
C SER A 2 -18.45 1.81 7.56
N ILE A 3 -19.23 2.87 7.29
CA ILE A 3 -18.84 3.98 6.39
C ILE A 3 -17.49 4.59 6.79
N ARG A 4 -17.20 4.68 8.09
CA ARG A 4 -15.94 5.20 8.63
C ARG A 4 -14.76 4.30 8.28
N GLU A 5 -14.96 2.98 8.31
CA GLU A 5 -13.92 2.01 7.95
C GLU A 5 -13.64 2.04 6.45
N VAL A 6 -14.68 2.16 5.62
CA VAL A 6 -14.54 2.30 4.17
C VAL A 6 -13.75 3.55 3.83
N LEU A 7 -14.13 4.71 4.39
CA LEU A 7 -13.38 5.96 4.19
C LEU A 7 -11.93 5.84 4.64
N ARG A 8 -11.67 5.23 5.80
CA ARG A 8 -10.31 4.98 6.29
C ARG A 8 -9.52 4.11 5.31
N LEU A 9 -10.11 3.02 4.82
CA LEU A 9 -9.48 2.12 3.86
C LEU A 9 -9.21 2.77 2.52
N VAL A 10 -10.12 3.61 2.03
CA VAL A 10 -9.92 4.39 0.80
C VAL A 10 -8.74 5.34 0.97
N MET A 11 -8.66 6.08 2.08
CA MET A 11 -7.52 6.97 2.35
C MET A 11 -6.19 6.22 2.43
N ILE A 12 -6.17 5.06 3.11
CA ILE A 12 -4.98 4.21 3.17
C ILE A 12 -4.62 3.68 1.79
N GLY A 13 -5.60 3.20 1.01
CA GLY A 13 -5.39 2.70 -0.34
C GLY A 13 -4.82 3.77 -1.27
N LEU A 14 -5.35 4.99 -1.22
CA LEU A 14 -4.80 6.14 -1.95
C LEU A 14 -3.35 6.44 -1.54
N ALA A 15 -3.06 6.44 -0.24
CA ALA A 15 -1.71 6.67 0.26
C ALA A 15 -0.73 5.55 -0.16
N MET A 16 -1.17 4.29 -0.12
CA MET A 16 -0.38 3.15 -0.61
C MET A 16 -0.12 3.26 -2.11
N GLY A 17 -1.12 3.67 -2.90
CA GLY A 17 -0.95 3.83 -4.35
C GLY A 17 -0.03 4.99 -4.71
N ALA A 18 -0.12 6.10 -3.97
CA ALA A 18 0.80 7.22 -4.11
C ALA A 18 2.24 6.82 -3.76
N ALA A 19 2.42 6.05 -2.68
CA ALA A 19 3.73 5.51 -2.29
C ALA A 19 4.35 4.64 -3.40
N GLU A 20 3.54 3.83 -4.09
CA GLU A 20 4.03 2.92 -5.15
C GLU A 20 4.54 3.66 -6.40
N VAL A 21 4.00 4.84 -6.70
CA VAL A 21 4.46 5.67 -7.83
C VAL A 21 5.77 6.41 -7.49
N VAL A 22 6.05 6.60 -6.20
CA VAL A 22 7.17 7.41 -5.73
C VAL A 22 8.42 6.56 -5.53
N PRO A 23 9.55 6.86 -6.21
CA PRO A 23 10.82 6.17 -6.01
C PRO A 23 11.26 6.16 -4.54
N GLY A 24 11.60 4.97 -4.04
CA GLY A 24 12.14 4.79 -2.68
C GLY A 24 11.10 4.70 -1.56
N VAL A 25 9.79 4.71 -1.87
CA VAL A 25 8.71 4.48 -0.90
C VAL A 25 7.99 3.17 -1.24
N SER A 26 7.62 2.37 -0.23
CA SER A 26 6.87 1.13 -0.43
C SER A 26 5.46 1.24 0.13
N GLY A 27 4.46 0.83 -0.65
CA GLY A 27 3.07 0.73 -0.18
C GLY A 27 2.91 -0.23 1.02
N GLY A 28 3.78 -1.24 1.14
CA GLY A 28 3.80 -2.16 2.29
C GLY A 28 4.12 -1.47 3.62
N THR A 29 5.01 -0.48 3.61
CA THR A 29 5.34 0.32 4.81
C THR A 29 4.16 1.17 5.25
N ILE A 30 3.42 1.76 4.31
CA ILE A 30 2.19 2.50 4.60
C ILE A 30 1.15 1.56 5.22
N ALA A 31 0.97 0.36 4.66
CA ALA A 31 0.07 -0.64 5.20
C ALA A 31 0.45 -1.06 6.64
N PHE A 32 1.75 -1.15 6.93
CA PHE A 32 2.27 -1.49 8.27
C PHE A 32 1.98 -0.37 9.27
N ILE A 33 2.37 0.87 8.95
CA ILE A 33 2.14 2.04 9.82
C ILE A 33 0.64 2.29 10.04
N SER A 34 -0.20 2.06 9.03
CA SER A 34 -1.65 2.22 9.14
C SER A 34 -2.35 1.03 9.82
N GLY A 35 -1.62 -0.02 10.21
CA GLY A 35 -2.14 -1.18 10.92
C GLY A 35 -3.01 -2.13 10.08
N ILE A 36 -2.96 -2.05 8.75
CA ILE A 36 -3.72 -2.96 7.86
C ILE A 36 -2.87 -4.07 7.26
N TYR A 37 -1.55 -4.06 7.50
CA TYR A 37 -0.59 -4.99 6.91
C TYR A 37 -0.96 -6.45 7.15
N GLU A 38 -1.20 -6.84 8.40
CA GLU A 38 -1.59 -8.22 8.73
C GLU A 38 -2.89 -8.63 8.05
N ARG A 39 -3.88 -7.73 8.00
CA ARG A 39 -5.15 -7.98 7.31
C ARG A 39 -4.95 -8.18 5.81
N LEU A 40 -4.09 -7.36 5.19
CA LEU A 40 -3.73 -7.46 3.78
C LEU A 40 -3.02 -8.77 3.47
N VAL A 41 -1.97 -9.10 4.23
CA VAL A 41 -1.21 -10.33 4.05
C VAL A 41 -2.10 -11.55 4.23
N ASN A 42 -2.97 -11.56 5.26
CA ASN A 42 -3.90 -12.67 5.48
C ASN A 42 -4.96 -12.79 4.39
N ALA A 43 -5.52 -11.68 3.90
CA ALA A 43 -6.46 -11.67 2.79
C ALA A 43 -5.81 -12.23 1.50
N LEU A 44 -4.56 -11.84 1.21
CA LEU A 44 -3.80 -12.36 0.08
C LEU A 44 -3.43 -13.85 0.26
N ARG A 45 -3.03 -14.26 1.47
CA ARG A 45 -2.75 -15.68 1.79
C ARG A 45 -3.98 -16.57 1.63
N SER A 46 -5.18 -16.04 1.86
CA SER A 46 -6.43 -16.78 1.65
C SER A 46 -6.74 -17.09 0.18
N CYS A 47 -6.07 -16.40 -0.76
CA CYS A 47 -6.15 -16.63 -2.21
C CYS A 47 -5.40 -17.92 -2.61
N THR A 48 -5.98 -19.06 -2.23
CA THR A 48 -5.44 -20.41 -2.50
C THR A 48 -6.21 -21.10 -3.64
N PRO A 49 -5.62 -22.07 -4.37
CA PRO A 49 -6.34 -22.87 -5.35
C PRO A 49 -7.58 -23.59 -4.78
N TYR A 50 -7.58 -23.86 -3.47
CA TYR A 50 -8.73 -24.40 -2.73
C TYR A 50 -9.98 -23.52 -2.83
N LEU A 51 -9.86 -22.23 -3.15
CA LEU A 51 -11.02 -21.37 -3.39
C LEU A 51 -11.90 -21.87 -4.54
N PHE A 52 -11.36 -22.60 -5.51
CA PHE A 52 -12.16 -23.20 -6.58
C PHE A 52 -13.12 -24.27 -6.02
N VAL A 53 -12.63 -25.07 -5.07
CA VAL A 53 -13.45 -26.06 -4.35
C VAL A 53 -14.52 -25.34 -3.51
N VAL A 54 -14.13 -24.31 -2.75
CA VAL A 54 -15.07 -23.50 -1.96
C VAL A 54 -16.12 -22.86 -2.84
N TRP A 55 -15.75 -22.35 -4.01
CA TRP A 55 -16.66 -21.78 -4.97
C TRP A 55 -17.67 -22.81 -5.49
N ARG A 56 -17.19 -24.00 -5.84
CA ARG A 56 -18.03 -25.08 -6.38
C ARG A 56 -19.04 -25.62 -5.37
N HIS A 57 -18.66 -25.73 -4.09
CA HIS A 57 -19.50 -26.31 -3.03
C HIS A 57 -20.34 -25.28 -2.26
N HIS A 58 -19.82 -24.06 -2.05
CA HIS A 58 -20.42 -23.05 -1.17
C HIS A 58 -20.72 -21.72 -1.87
N GLY A 59 -20.45 -21.63 -3.17
CA GLY A 59 -20.77 -20.48 -4.00
C GLY A 59 -19.83 -19.29 -3.83
N PHE A 60 -20.09 -18.24 -4.62
CA PHE A 60 -19.24 -17.04 -4.67
C PHE A 60 -19.21 -16.26 -3.35
N GLY A 61 -20.32 -16.20 -2.62
CA GLY A 61 -20.38 -15.49 -1.34
C GLY A 61 -19.49 -16.11 -0.26
N ALA A 62 -19.22 -17.42 -0.31
CA ALA A 62 -18.28 -18.08 0.60
C ALA A 62 -16.82 -17.72 0.26
N VAL A 63 -16.48 -17.70 -1.03
CA VAL A 63 -15.17 -17.23 -1.52
C VAL A 63 -14.92 -15.79 -1.11
N TRP A 64 -15.89 -14.90 -1.38
CA TRP A 64 -15.79 -13.47 -1.07
C TRP A 64 -15.52 -13.21 0.41
N ARG A 65 -16.18 -13.95 1.30
CA ARG A 65 -15.93 -13.85 2.75
C ARG A 65 -14.56 -14.42 3.13
N ARG A 66 -14.13 -15.52 2.51
CA ARG A 66 -12.86 -16.18 2.81
C ARG A 66 -11.63 -15.33 2.46
N ILE A 67 -11.69 -14.56 1.39
CA ILE A 67 -10.58 -13.67 0.97
C ILE A 67 -10.65 -12.26 1.56
N ASP A 68 -11.61 -11.99 2.45
CA ASP A 68 -11.94 -10.63 2.88
C ASP A 68 -12.18 -9.69 1.67
N GLY A 69 -13.07 -10.12 0.77
CA GLY A 69 -13.29 -9.50 -0.53
C GLY A 69 -13.73 -8.03 -0.43
N TYR A 70 -14.51 -7.67 0.60
CA TYR A 70 -14.86 -6.27 0.82
C TYR A 70 -13.62 -5.40 1.12
N PHE A 71 -12.66 -5.92 1.88
CA PHE A 71 -11.43 -5.19 2.18
C PHE A 71 -10.59 -5.02 0.92
N LEU A 72 -10.35 -6.10 0.18
CA LEU A 72 -9.57 -6.05 -1.07
C LEU A 72 -10.23 -5.17 -2.13
N PHE A 73 -11.55 -5.29 -2.31
CA PHE A 73 -12.33 -4.50 -3.26
C PHE A 73 -12.45 -3.02 -2.86
N THR A 74 -12.23 -2.66 -1.60
CA THR A 74 -12.13 -1.25 -1.20
C THR A 74 -10.71 -0.72 -1.41
N LEU A 75 -9.70 -1.50 -1.03
CA LEU A 75 -8.30 -1.08 -1.01
C LEU A 75 -7.70 -0.98 -2.42
N PHE A 76 -7.87 -2.01 -3.25
CA PHE A 76 -7.20 -2.07 -4.56
C PHE A 76 -7.69 -1.01 -5.55
N PRO A 77 -9.00 -0.72 -5.68
CA PRO A 77 -9.44 0.37 -6.54
C PRO A 77 -8.93 1.74 -6.06
N ALA A 78 -8.91 2.00 -4.74
CA ALA A 78 -8.32 3.22 -4.20
C ALA A 78 -6.83 3.34 -4.54
N MET A 79 -6.07 2.24 -4.40
CA MET A 79 -4.67 2.16 -4.79
C MET A 79 -4.48 2.41 -6.29
N GLY A 80 -5.27 1.76 -7.13
CA GLY A 80 -5.26 1.92 -8.58
C GLY A 80 -5.58 3.34 -9.04
N ILE A 81 -6.58 3.98 -8.43
CA ILE A 81 -6.93 5.38 -8.71
C ILE A 81 -5.73 6.30 -8.43
N ALA A 82 -5.08 6.16 -7.27
CA ALA A 82 -3.91 6.95 -6.95
C ALA A 82 -2.75 6.71 -7.94
N ILE A 83 -2.51 5.44 -8.32
CA ILE A 83 -1.47 5.10 -9.29
C ILE A 83 -1.77 5.77 -10.65
N VAL A 84 -2.97 5.62 -11.19
CA VAL A 84 -3.32 6.20 -12.51
C VAL A 84 -3.23 7.72 -12.49
N LEU A 85 -3.72 8.37 -11.42
CA LEU A 85 -3.69 9.82 -11.29
C LEU A 85 -2.25 10.36 -11.15
N LEU A 86 -1.39 9.67 -10.41
CA LEU A 86 -0.04 10.17 -10.09
C LEU A 86 1.03 9.71 -11.08
N ALA A 87 0.88 8.57 -11.74
CA ALA A 87 1.89 8.02 -12.65
C ALA A 87 2.23 9.00 -13.79
N GLY A 88 1.21 9.66 -14.35
CA GLY A 88 1.41 10.69 -15.37
C GLY A 88 2.18 11.90 -14.83
N GLY A 89 1.81 12.41 -13.65
CA GLY A 89 2.43 13.58 -13.02
C GLY A 89 3.88 13.35 -12.62
N VAL A 90 4.16 12.24 -11.91
CA VAL A 90 5.53 11.88 -11.52
C VAL A 90 6.38 11.58 -12.76
N GLY A 91 5.84 10.88 -13.75
CA GLY A 91 6.53 10.63 -15.01
C GLY A 91 6.83 11.91 -15.81
N TYR A 92 5.93 12.89 -15.76
CA TYR A 92 6.16 14.22 -16.36
C TYR A 92 7.29 14.95 -15.63
N LEU A 93 7.27 15.00 -14.29
CA LEU A 93 8.29 15.69 -13.50
C LEU A 93 9.66 15.02 -13.64
N LEU A 94 9.72 13.69 -13.73
CA LEU A 94 10.97 12.96 -13.98
C LEU A 94 11.60 13.30 -15.34
N ARG A 95 10.79 13.61 -16.36
CA ARG A 95 11.28 13.95 -17.70
C ARG A 95 11.62 15.43 -17.85
N ASN A 96 10.78 16.31 -17.30
CA ASN A 96 10.90 17.76 -17.53
C ASN A 96 11.65 18.48 -16.41
N GLU A 97 11.59 17.99 -15.17
CA GLU A 97 12.21 18.59 -14.00
C GLU A 97 13.05 17.56 -13.20
N PRO A 98 13.99 16.84 -13.85
CA PRO A 98 14.71 15.76 -13.21
C PRO A 98 15.49 16.23 -11.99
N VAL A 99 16.21 17.35 -12.09
CA VAL A 99 17.05 17.86 -10.99
C VAL A 99 16.22 18.10 -9.72
N LEU A 100 15.01 18.68 -9.86
CA LEU A 100 14.12 18.95 -8.72
C LEU A 100 13.66 17.64 -8.07
N ILE A 101 13.17 16.69 -8.87
CA ILE A 101 12.66 15.40 -8.39
C ILE A 101 13.76 14.55 -7.75
N TRP A 102 14.91 14.43 -8.40
CA TRP A 102 16.05 13.69 -7.85
C TRP A 102 16.55 14.32 -6.55
N SER A 103 16.63 15.65 -6.48
CA SER A 103 17.05 16.36 -5.27
C SER A 103 16.05 16.17 -4.12
N PHE A 104 14.75 16.17 -4.42
CA PHE A 104 13.70 15.90 -3.44
C PHE A 104 13.82 14.48 -2.85
N PHE A 105 13.93 13.45 -3.70
CA PHE A 105 14.09 12.07 -3.24
C PHE A 105 15.40 11.85 -2.50
N PHE A 106 16.48 12.46 -2.98
CA PHE A 106 17.77 12.43 -2.29
C PHE A 106 17.66 13.03 -0.88
N GLY A 107 16.98 14.16 -0.73
CA GLY A 107 16.70 14.76 0.58
C GLY A 107 15.90 13.85 1.52
N LEU A 108 14.89 13.14 1.00
CA LEU A 108 14.11 12.17 1.78
C LEU A 108 14.96 10.98 2.23
N VAL A 109 15.85 10.47 1.38
CA VAL A 109 16.79 9.40 1.73
C VAL A 109 17.77 9.86 2.82
N LEU A 110 18.31 11.08 2.71
CA LEU A 110 19.18 11.63 3.77
C LEU A 110 18.44 11.80 5.09
N ALA A 111 17.18 12.26 5.05
CA ALA A 111 16.36 12.39 6.25
C ALA A 111 16.06 11.03 6.90
N SER A 112 15.78 9.98 6.11
CA SER A 112 15.55 8.64 6.65
C SER A 112 16.80 8.05 7.31
N VAL A 113 17.97 8.20 6.66
CA VAL A 113 19.26 7.81 7.22
C VAL A 113 19.53 8.55 8.54
N TRP A 114 19.26 9.85 8.60
CA TRP A 114 19.44 10.65 9.81
C TRP A 114 18.55 10.17 10.97
N ILE A 115 17.27 9.88 10.70
CA ILE A 115 16.34 9.37 11.71
C ILE A 115 16.83 8.02 12.26
N VAL A 116 17.21 7.09 11.37
CA VAL A 116 17.74 5.77 11.75
C VAL A 116 19.02 5.92 12.57
N TYR A 117 19.95 6.79 12.14
CA TYR A 117 21.18 7.09 12.86
C TYR A 117 20.92 7.52 14.31
N ARG A 118 19.92 8.40 14.54
CA ARG A 118 19.56 8.83 15.91
C ARG A 118 18.95 7.70 16.75
N GLN A 119 18.27 6.74 16.14
CA GLN A 119 17.69 5.59 16.83
C GLN A 119 18.74 4.56 17.25
N ILE A 120 19.93 4.55 16.63
CA ILE A 120 21.05 3.66 16.95
C ILE A 120 21.78 4.07 18.27
N SER A 121 21.24 5.01 19.05
CA SER A 121 21.83 5.47 20.33
C SER A 121 21.73 4.48 21.51
N ARG A 122 21.26 3.25 21.29
CA ARG A 122 21.47 2.11 22.20
C ARG A 122 22.20 1.00 21.48
N ILE A 123 23.49 1.21 21.22
CA ILE A 123 24.40 0.08 21.03
C ILE A 123 24.52 -0.55 22.42
N THR A 124 23.74 -1.59 22.64
CA THR A 124 23.83 -2.44 23.83
C THR A 124 25.20 -3.08 23.80
N THR A 125 26.09 -2.60 24.65
CA THR A 125 27.33 -3.29 25.04
C THR A 125 26.98 -4.54 25.84
#